data_AF-A0A286DJH6-F1
#
_entry.id   AF-A0A286DJH6-F1
#
_cell.length_a   1.000
_cell.length_b   1.000
_cell.length_c   1.000
_cell.angle_alpha   90.00
_cell.angle_beta   90.00
_cell.angle_gamma   90.00
#
_symmetry.space_group_name_H-M   'P 1'
#
loop_
_entity.id
_entity.type
_entity.pdbx_description
1 polymer ?
#
loop_
_entity_poly.entity_id
_entity_poly.type
_entity_poly.pdbx_seq_one_letter_code
_entity_poly.pdbx_strand_id
1 'polypeptide(L)'
;MAVWAFVASLVALFPVALALGVVALGRLAGGRGRGRGLATAALALAGAQVVALAVGVSWTVMEDDVSGNRVAEARERERPDDEEPGGEAPDEGRGEREELVFGDVEAGDCFDTVYGMEATADSVTVVPCEGPHDGEVFGAVQLTEYLPDDAFPGADVLLEHAERECSRLVPPYVLDTWAVPLDVTTAYYRPEPEGWEWGDREILCFFGQLDGEPLTGSLRGDAAALDAESLAYLELTGPLEIAVWAEPVRGTVNVAGGRLWAREMVAAIEDETEALPAHDWSLIAEPVARLVEAREVSLGVWREAASARDEDSFWAAVDEGYATMGIDVEFEIRELLGLATE
;
A
#
# COMPACT_ATOMS: atom_id res chain seq x y z
N MET A 1 2.67 23.52 37.89
CA MET A 1 4.02 23.26 38.45
C MET A 1 4.01 22.18 39.54
N ALA A 2 3.22 22.29 40.62
CA ALA A 2 3.22 21.29 41.70
C ALA A 2 2.74 19.89 41.28
N VAL A 3 1.71 19.81 40.41
CA VAL A 3 1.20 18.54 39.86
C VAL A 3 2.25 17.89 38.95
N TRP A 4 2.86 18.66 38.04
CA TRP A 4 3.94 18.17 37.18
C TRP A 4 5.19 17.75 37.95
N ALA A 5 5.55 18.43 39.04
CA ALA A 5 6.64 18.01 39.92
C ALA A 5 6.31 16.72 40.70
N PHE A 6 5.06 16.55 41.12
CA PHE A 6 4.58 15.33 41.77
C PHE A 6 4.60 14.14 40.80
N VAL A 7 4.08 14.33 39.59
CA VAL A 7 4.06 13.31 38.52
C VAL A 7 5.49 12.96 38.07
N ALA A 8 6.36 13.95 37.84
CA ALA A 8 7.76 13.69 37.49
C ALA A 8 8.53 12.98 38.61
N SER A 9 8.24 13.28 39.88
CA SER A 9 8.85 12.58 41.01
C SER A 9 8.39 11.12 41.12
N LEU A 10 7.14 10.82 40.75
CA LEU A 10 6.60 9.45 40.74
C LEU A 10 7.20 8.63 39.59
N VAL A 11 7.32 9.23 38.39
CA VAL A 11 7.86 8.56 37.20
C VAL A 11 9.37 8.32 37.33
N ALA A 12 10.13 9.26 37.89
CA ALA A 12 11.58 9.10 38.07
C ALA A 12 11.96 8.03 39.13
N LEU A 13 11.09 7.78 40.11
CA LEU A 13 11.33 6.80 41.17
C LEU A 13 10.81 5.40 40.83
N PHE A 14 9.90 5.28 39.86
CA PHE A 14 9.33 4.00 39.40
C PHE A 14 10.38 3.00 38.87
N PRO A 15 11.32 3.36 37.97
CA PRO A 15 12.31 2.40 37.47
C PRO A 15 13.30 1.97 38.56
N VAL A 16 13.63 2.87 39.50
CA VAL A 16 14.50 2.55 40.64
C VAL A 16 13.81 1.59 41.62
N ALA A 17 12.53 1.82 41.92
CA ALA A 17 11.74 0.94 42.78
C ALA A 17 11.52 -0.45 42.16
N LEU A 18 11.31 -0.52 40.84
CA LEU A 18 11.15 -1.76 40.10
C LEU A 18 12.45 -2.57 40.06
N ALA A 19 13.59 -1.92 39.78
CA ALA A 19 14.91 -2.56 39.82
C ALA A 19 15.26 -3.09 41.22
N LEU A 20 14.99 -2.33 42.28
CA LEU A 20 15.20 -2.78 43.66
C LEU A 20 14.25 -3.92 44.05
N GLY A 21 13.01 -3.93 43.55
CA GLY A 21 12.04 -5.01 43.75
C GLY A 21 12.49 -6.34 43.13
N VAL A 22 13.02 -6.31 41.91
CA VAL A 22 13.57 -7.49 41.22
C VAL A 22 14.81 -8.04 41.94
N VAL A 23 15.71 -7.16 42.38
CA VAL A 23 16.90 -7.56 43.16
C VAL A 23 16.53 -8.15 44.52
N ALA A 24 15.50 -7.63 45.18
CA ALA A 24 14.99 -8.17 46.45
C ALA A 24 14.36 -9.57 46.28
N LEU A 25 13.67 -9.83 45.17
CA LEU A 25 13.11 -11.15 44.86
C LEU A 25 14.20 -12.20 44.56
N GLY A 26 15.27 -11.80 43.85
CA GLY A 26 16.42 -12.67 43.58
C GLY A 26 17.17 -13.12 44.84
N ARG A 27 17.23 -12.27 45.88
CA ARG A 27 17.88 -12.61 47.16
C ARG A 27 17.04 -13.48 48.08
N LEU A 28 15.74 -13.65 47.82
CA LEU A 28 14.80 -14.47 48.60
C LEU A 28 14.58 -15.88 48.03
N ALA A 29 15.24 -16.22 46.91
CA ALA A 29 15.16 -17.54 46.30
C ALA A 29 15.83 -18.66 47.14
N GLY A 30 16.61 -18.31 48.18
CA GLY A 30 17.38 -19.25 48.99
C GLY A 30 16.86 -19.55 50.41
N GLY A 31 15.77 -18.95 50.89
CA GLY A 31 15.32 -19.18 52.27
C GLY A 31 13.85 -18.81 52.52
N ARG A 32 13.15 -19.66 53.29
CA ARG A 32 11.77 -19.42 53.77
C ARG A 32 11.76 -18.28 54.80
N GLY A 33 11.88 -17.05 54.31
CA GLY A 33 11.83 -15.81 55.09
C GLY A 33 10.47 -15.11 55.02
N ARG A 34 10.04 -14.59 56.18
CA ARG A 34 8.73 -13.98 56.54
C ARG A 34 8.42 -12.64 55.85
N GLY A 35 8.82 -12.44 54.58
CA GLY A 35 8.71 -11.15 53.86
C GLY A 35 7.94 -11.18 52.53
N ARG A 36 7.44 -12.33 52.09
CA ARG A 36 6.79 -12.49 50.77
C ARG A 36 5.47 -11.72 50.62
N GLY A 37 4.77 -11.45 51.72
CA GLY A 37 3.50 -10.71 51.70
C GLY A 37 3.65 -9.23 51.37
N LEU A 38 4.77 -8.61 51.73
CA LEU A 38 5.04 -7.19 51.47
C LEU A 38 5.45 -6.95 50.00
N ALA A 39 6.21 -7.88 49.40
CA ALA A 39 6.61 -7.78 48.00
C ALA A 39 5.42 -7.96 47.03
N THR A 40 4.47 -8.82 47.38
CA THR A 40 3.23 -9.01 46.60
C THR A 40 2.27 -7.82 46.76
N ALA A 41 2.15 -7.25 47.95
CA ALA A 41 1.40 -6.00 48.16
C ALA A 41 1.99 -4.83 47.37
N ALA A 42 3.32 -4.70 47.31
CA ALA A 42 4.00 -3.65 46.55
C ALA A 42 3.78 -3.77 45.02
N LEU A 43 3.79 -4.98 44.46
CA LEU A 43 3.48 -5.19 43.04
C LEU A 43 2.02 -4.88 42.71
N ALA A 44 1.08 -5.27 43.58
CA ALA A 44 -0.34 -5.02 43.38
C ALA A 44 -0.66 -3.52 43.39
N LEU A 45 -0.03 -2.75 44.30
CA LEU A 45 -0.16 -1.30 44.36
C LEU A 45 0.45 -0.61 43.12
N ALA A 46 1.64 -1.05 42.69
CA ALA A 46 2.27 -0.51 41.48
C ALA A 46 1.42 -0.78 40.22
N GLY A 47 0.86 -1.98 40.08
CA GLY A 47 -0.06 -2.33 38.99
C GLY A 47 -1.33 -1.49 39.01
N ALA A 48 -1.96 -1.33 40.18
CA ALA A 48 -3.15 -0.51 40.34
C ALA A 48 -2.91 0.97 40.00
N GLN A 49 -1.71 1.50 40.29
CA GLN A 49 -1.35 2.88 39.94
C GLN A 49 -1.10 3.08 38.45
N VAL A 50 -0.54 2.09 37.74
CA VAL A 50 -0.40 2.14 36.27
C VAL A 50 -1.77 2.13 35.60
N VAL A 51 -2.69 1.28 36.06
CA VAL A 51 -4.06 1.22 35.53
C VAL A 51 -4.81 2.52 35.83
N ALA A 52 -4.69 3.08 37.03
CA ALA A 52 -5.31 4.36 37.37
C ALA A 52 -4.79 5.54 36.54
N LEU A 53 -3.50 5.54 36.17
CA LEU A 53 -2.93 6.56 35.28
C LEU A 53 -3.38 6.37 33.83
N ALA A 54 -3.46 5.14 33.33
CA ALA A 54 -3.95 4.86 31.98
C ALA A 54 -5.44 5.26 31.81
N VAL A 55 -6.27 4.99 32.82
CA VAL A 55 -7.69 5.38 32.83
C VAL A 55 -7.84 6.89 33.06
N GLY A 56 -7.02 7.49 33.92
CA GLY A 56 -7.08 8.94 34.20
C GLY A 56 -6.65 9.81 33.01
N VAL A 57 -5.61 9.40 32.27
CA VAL A 57 -5.18 10.10 31.05
C VAL A 57 -6.24 10.00 29.96
N SER A 58 -6.88 8.83 29.80
CA SER A 58 -7.98 8.66 28.84
C SER A 58 -9.20 9.53 29.17
N TRP A 59 -9.48 9.77 30.47
CA TRP A 59 -10.58 10.64 30.88
C TRP A 59 -10.28 12.12 30.59
N THR A 60 -9.04 12.57 30.82
CA THR A 60 -8.65 13.97 30.58
C THR A 60 -8.51 14.34 29.10
N VAL A 61 -8.29 13.37 28.21
CA VAL A 61 -8.20 13.60 26.76
C VAL A 61 -9.59 13.70 26.12
N MET A 62 -10.64 13.21 26.79
CA MET A 62 -12.00 13.11 26.22
C MET A 62 -12.98 14.19 26.75
N GLU A 63 -12.55 15.07 27.65
CA GLU A 63 -13.40 16.13 28.24
C GLU A 63 -13.15 17.54 27.67
N ASP A 64 -12.16 17.71 26.78
CA ASP A 64 -11.80 19.04 26.23
C ASP A 64 -12.44 19.42 24.88
N ASP A 65 -13.39 18.64 24.33
CA ASP A 65 -14.09 19.02 23.08
C ASP A 65 -15.63 19.02 23.11
N VAL A 66 -16.26 19.03 24.30
CA VAL A 66 -17.72 19.21 24.42
C VAL A 66 -18.06 20.30 25.43
N SER A 67 -17.66 21.56 25.16
CA SER A 67 -18.39 22.75 25.61
C SER A 67 -17.91 24.03 24.92
N GLY A 68 -18.04 24.07 23.59
CA GLY A 68 -17.81 25.28 22.78
C GLY A 68 -19.05 26.20 22.71
N ASN A 69 -19.69 26.52 23.84
CA ASN A 69 -20.70 27.58 23.85
C ASN A 69 -20.02 28.96 23.82
N ARG A 70 -19.82 29.50 22.61
CA ARG A 70 -19.65 30.96 22.42
C ARG A 70 -20.62 31.43 21.33
N VAL A 71 -21.90 31.42 21.68
CA VAL A 71 -22.90 32.26 20.99
C VAL A 71 -22.80 33.67 21.55
N ALA A 72 -22.28 34.56 20.68
CA ALA A 72 -22.70 35.94 20.45
C ALA A 72 -23.27 36.76 21.62
N GLU A 73 -22.44 37.67 22.16
CA GLU A 73 -22.91 39.01 22.53
C GLU A 73 -22.76 39.93 21.32
N ALA A 74 -23.80 40.06 20.48
CA ALA A 74 -23.89 41.14 19.51
C ALA A 74 -25.34 41.46 19.14
N ARG A 75 -25.88 42.43 19.88
CA ARG A 75 -26.89 43.44 19.51
C ARG A 75 -27.97 43.06 18.47
N GLU A 76 -29.19 43.03 18.99
CA GLU A 76 -30.42 43.41 18.29
C GLU A 76 -30.22 44.70 17.46
N ARG A 77 -30.46 44.61 16.14
CA ARG A 77 -31.00 45.70 15.34
C ARG A 77 -31.75 45.14 14.13
N GLU A 78 -33.06 45.40 14.20
CA GLU A 78 -34.07 45.54 13.16
C GLU A 78 -33.62 45.33 11.68
N ARG A 79 -34.32 44.39 11.04
CA ARG A 79 -34.40 44.18 9.59
C ARG A 79 -35.26 45.26 8.92
N PRO A 80 -34.80 45.84 7.81
CA PRO A 80 -35.69 46.19 6.72
C PRO A 80 -35.34 45.40 5.45
N ASP A 81 -36.40 44.96 4.76
CA ASP A 81 -36.36 44.45 3.40
C ASP A 81 -35.96 45.59 2.43
N ASP A 82 -35.19 45.27 1.37
CA ASP A 82 -35.43 45.69 -0.02
C ASP A 82 -34.18 45.44 -0.92
N GLU A 83 -34.44 44.78 -2.06
CA GLU A 83 -33.83 44.89 -3.41
C GLU A 83 -32.35 44.49 -3.71
N GLU A 84 -32.21 43.53 -4.64
CA GLU A 84 -31.02 43.13 -5.44
C GLU A 84 -30.43 44.29 -6.30
N PRO A 85 -29.18 44.25 -6.88
CA PRO A 85 -28.54 43.06 -7.49
C PRO A 85 -26.98 42.95 -7.48
N GLY A 86 -26.49 41.76 -7.86
CA GLY A 86 -25.33 41.58 -8.74
C GLY A 86 -23.93 41.80 -8.17
N GLY A 87 -23.21 40.69 -7.92
CA GLY A 87 -21.78 40.69 -7.69
C GLY A 87 -21.24 39.29 -7.48
N GLU A 88 -20.97 38.58 -8.57
CA GLU A 88 -20.08 37.42 -8.56
C GLU A 88 -18.70 37.86 -8.05
N ALA A 89 -18.29 37.32 -6.91
CA ALA A 89 -16.89 37.31 -6.51
C ALA A 89 -16.16 36.25 -7.36
N PRO A 90 -14.92 36.50 -7.82
CA PRO A 90 -14.20 35.54 -8.64
C PRO A 90 -13.87 34.31 -7.79
N ASP A 91 -14.23 33.15 -8.34
CA ASP A 91 -13.80 31.84 -7.91
C ASP A 91 -12.31 31.68 -8.23
N GLU A 92 -11.46 31.99 -7.26
CA GLU A 92 -10.04 31.70 -7.34
C GLU A 92 -9.78 30.28 -6.82
N GLY A 93 -9.83 29.31 -7.74
CA GLY A 93 -8.91 28.17 -7.74
C GLY A 93 -9.21 27.02 -6.76
N ARG A 94 -10.48 26.65 -6.56
CA ARG A 94 -10.80 25.30 -6.07
C ARG A 94 -11.04 24.43 -7.29
N GLY A 95 -10.09 23.57 -7.64
CA GLY A 95 -10.29 22.54 -8.66
C GLY A 95 -11.62 21.82 -8.45
N GLU A 96 -12.30 21.49 -9.54
CA GLU A 96 -13.61 20.85 -9.56
C GLU A 96 -13.52 19.56 -8.74
N ARG A 97 -14.23 19.52 -7.61
CA ARG A 97 -14.36 18.32 -6.78
C ARG A 97 -15.69 17.71 -7.08
N GLU A 98 -15.67 16.51 -7.64
CA GLU A 98 -16.88 15.77 -7.96
C GLU A 98 -16.94 14.53 -7.07
N GLU A 99 -18.08 14.32 -6.41
CA GLU A 99 -18.32 13.10 -5.66
C GLU A 99 -18.83 12.05 -6.65
N LEU A 100 -18.04 11.01 -6.87
CA LEU A 100 -18.35 9.90 -7.76
C LEU A 100 -18.54 8.61 -6.94
N VAL A 101 -19.42 7.75 -7.43
CA VAL A 101 -19.52 6.36 -6.95
C VAL A 101 -18.39 5.58 -7.62
N PHE A 102 -17.86 4.53 -6.98
CA PHE A 102 -16.70 3.79 -7.52
C PHE A 102 -16.85 3.29 -8.96
N GLY A 103 -18.06 2.98 -9.42
CA GLY A 103 -18.28 2.53 -10.79
C GLY A 103 -18.14 3.63 -11.86
N ASP A 104 -17.98 4.89 -11.45
CA ASP A 104 -17.86 6.04 -12.34
C ASP A 104 -16.42 6.60 -12.44
N VAL A 105 -15.46 6.04 -11.69
CA VAL A 105 -14.04 6.45 -11.79
C VAL A 105 -13.28 5.64 -12.82
N GLU A 106 -12.40 6.30 -13.55
CA GLU A 106 -11.59 5.71 -14.60
C GLU A 106 -10.11 5.71 -14.22
N ALA A 107 -9.31 4.87 -14.91
CA ALA A 107 -7.86 4.94 -14.77
C ALA A 107 -7.37 6.37 -15.07
N GLY A 108 -6.54 6.94 -14.20
CA GLY A 108 -6.10 8.33 -14.27
C GLY A 108 -6.79 9.27 -13.29
N ASP A 109 -7.92 8.85 -12.71
CA ASP A 109 -8.60 9.68 -11.73
C ASP A 109 -7.91 9.60 -10.38
N CYS A 110 -7.57 10.78 -9.84
CA CYS A 110 -7.06 10.94 -8.49
C CYS A 110 -8.20 11.30 -7.54
N PHE A 111 -8.17 10.80 -6.32
CA PHE A 111 -9.28 10.97 -5.39
C PHE A 111 -8.83 11.10 -3.94
N ASP A 112 -9.71 11.74 -3.16
CA ASP A 112 -9.66 11.74 -1.70
C ASP A 112 -10.72 10.77 -1.15
N THR A 113 -10.36 10.05 -0.10
CA THR A 113 -11.28 9.19 0.65
C THR A 113 -11.93 9.98 1.79
N VAL A 114 -13.24 9.82 1.99
CA VAL A 114 -13.97 10.56 3.04
C VAL A 114 -13.58 10.11 4.45
N TYR A 115 -13.08 8.88 4.60
CA TYR A 115 -12.83 8.22 5.88
C TYR A 115 -11.39 7.67 6.01
N GLY A 116 -10.48 8.04 5.10
CA GLY A 116 -9.17 7.41 4.97
C GLY A 116 -9.24 6.09 4.20
N MET A 117 -8.09 5.63 3.70
CA MET A 117 -8.00 4.42 2.86
C MET A 117 -8.32 3.10 3.58
N GLU A 118 -8.40 3.11 4.92
CA GLU A 118 -8.77 1.94 5.73
C GLU A 118 -10.29 1.70 5.82
N ALA A 119 -11.10 2.67 5.39
CA ALA A 119 -12.54 2.58 5.46
C ALA A 119 -13.14 2.11 4.14
N THR A 120 -14.19 1.28 4.22
CA THR A 120 -15.11 1.06 3.11
C THR A 120 -15.85 2.39 2.86
N ALA A 121 -15.28 3.24 2.02
CA ALA A 121 -16.04 4.33 1.45
C ALA A 121 -17.06 3.74 0.47
N ASP A 122 -18.21 4.40 0.27
CA ASP A 122 -19.20 4.07 -0.77
C ASP A 122 -19.07 5.01 -1.99
N SER A 123 -18.32 6.10 -1.81
CA SER A 123 -18.03 7.14 -2.80
C SER A 123 -16.62 7.69 -2.58
N VAL A 124 -16.04 8.22 -3.66
CA VAL A 124 -14.76 8.93 -3.64
C VAL A 124 -14.97 10.34 -4.16
N THR A 125 -14.13 11.27 -3.72
CA THR A 125 -14.13 12.62 -4.28
C THR A 125 -12.98 12.74 -5.26
N VAL A 126 -13.29 12.85 -6.55
CA VAL A 126 -12.26 13.07 -7.57
C VAL A 126 -11.67 14.46 -7.41
N VAL A 127 -10.34 14.53 -7.48
CA VAL A 127 -9.53 15.75 -7.32
C VAL A 127 -8.44 15.81 -8.38
N PRO A 128 -7.90 17.00 -8.69
CA PRO A 128 -6.78 17.10 -9.63
C PRO A 128 -5.51 16.40 -9.12
N CYS A 129 -4.90 15.56 -9.95
CA CYS A 129 -3.69 14.79 -9.62
C CYS A 129 -2.47 15.66 -9.33
N GLU A 130 -2.41 16.90 -9.82
CA GLU A 130 -1.29 17.81 -9.54
C GLU A 130 -1.27 18.28 -8.08
N GLY A 131 -2.40 18.14 -7.38
CA GLY A 131 -2.52 18.39 -5.95
C GLY A 131 -2.27 17.15 -5.10
N PRO A 132 -2.14 17.33 -3.77
CA PRO A 132 -2.18 16.21 -2.82
C PRO A 132 -3.50 15.44 -2.96
N HIS A 133 -3.42 14.10 -3.01
CA HIS A 133 -4.58 13.22 -3.06
C HIS A 133 -4.29 11.87 -2.37
N ASP A 134 -5.33 11.20 -1.89
CA ASP A 134 -5.18 9.93 -1.16
C ASP A 134 -4.82 8.76 -2.09
N GLY A 135 -5.38 8.73 -3.29
CA GLY A 135 -5.11 7.66 -4.24
C GLY A 135 -5.36 8.00 -5.70
N GLU A 136 -4.76 7.19 -6.58
CA GLU A 136 -4.87 7.31 -8.04
C GLU A 136 -5.29 5.97 -8.63
N VAL A 137 -6.42 5.95 -9.35
CA VAL A 137 -6.92 4.76 -10.02
C VAL A 137 -6.01 4.42 -11.20
N PHE A 138 -5.49 3.19 -11.25
CA PHE A 138 -4.69 2.71 -12.37
C PHE A 138 -5.42 1.67 -13.24
N GLY A 139 -6.57 1.17 -12.79
CA GLY A 139 -7.42 0.33 -13.61
C GLY A 139 -8.59 -0.29 -12.86
N ALA A 140 -9.42 -0.99 -13.60
CA ALA A 140 -10.55 -1.76 -13.06
C ALA A 140 -10.59 -3.15 -13.71
N VAL A 141 -11.04 -4.14 -12.95
CA VAL A 141 -11.18 -5.53 -13.39
C VAL A 141 -12.64 -5.93 -13.27
N GLN A 142 -13.26 -6.24 -14.41
CA GLN A 142 -14.60 -6.79 -14.44
C GLN A 142 -14.57 -8.31 -14.23
N LEU A 143 -15.26 -8.79 -13.19
CA LEU A 143 -15.43 -10.20 -12.83
C LEU A 143 -16.41 -10.92 -13.76
N THR A 144 -16.04 -11.02 -15.05
CA THR A 144 -16.89 -11.58 -16.12
C THR A 144 -17.14 -13.08 -16.02
N GLU A 145 -16.37 -13.80 -15.20
CA GLU A 145 -16.56 -15.23 -14.94
C GLU A 145 -17.80 -15.53 -14.08
N TYR A 146 -18.35 -14.52 -13.39
CA TYR A 146 -19.56 -14.63 -12.59
C TYR A 146 -20.77 -14.07 -13.33
N LEU A 147 -21.84 -14.87 -13.39
CA LEU A 147 -23.12 -14.43 -13.92
C LEU A 147 -23.85 -13.51 -12.91
N PRO A 148 -24.82 -12.71 -13.35
CA PRO A 148 -25.56 -11.80 -12.46
C PRO A 148 -26.22 -12.51 -11.26
N ASP A 149 -26.68 -13.74 -11.44
CA ASP A 149 -27.38 -14.53 -10.40
C ASP A 149 -26.43 -15.45 -9.60
N ASP A 150 -25.12 -15.44 -9.88
CA ASP A 150 -24.17 -16.28 -9.15
C ASP A 150 -24.06 -15.82 -7.70
N ALA A 151 -23.85 -16.78 -6.79
CA ALA A 151 -23.65 -16.49 -5.38
C ALA A 151 -22.30 -15.78 -5.15
N PHE A 152 -22.25 -14.94 -4.12
CA PHE A 152 -21.02 -14.27 -3.72
C PHE A 152 -19.91 -15.30 -3.46
N PRO A 153 -18.76 -15.22 -4.15
CA PRO A 153 -17.70 -16.24 -4.07
C PRO A 153 -16.97 -16.25 -2.72
N GLY A 154 -17.10 -15.19 -1.93
CA GLY A 154 -16.42 -15.01 -0.66
C GLY A 154 -15.33 -13.93 -0.75
N ALA A 155 -15.14 -13.21 0.36
CA ALA A 155 -14.22 -12.08 0.42
C ALA A 155 -12.77 -12.49 0.13
N ASP A 156 -12.33 -13.65 0.64
CA ASP A 156 -10.95 -14.15 0.43
C ASP A 156 -10.69 -14.52 -1.03
N VAL A 157 -11.69 -15.06 -1.74
CA VAL A 157 -11.56 -15.39 -3.17
C VAL A 157 -11.40 -14.12 -4.00
N LEU A 158 -12.18 -13.09 -3.69
CA LEU A 158 -12.06 -11.79 -4.37
C LEU A 158 -10.79 -11.04 -3.96
N LEU A 159 -10.29 -11.22 -2.73
CA LEU A 159 -9.00 -10.70 -2.28
C LEU A 159 -7.87 -11.23 -3.16
N GLU A 160 -7.72 -12.56 -3.22
CA GLU A 160 -6.67 -13.22 -4.00
C GLU A 160 -6.78 -12.91 -5.50
N HIS A 161 -8.01 -12.69 -6.00
CA HIS A 161 -8.23 -12.27 -7.37
C HIS A 161 -7.79 -10.82 -7.59
N ALA A 162 -8.21 -9.89 -6.72
CA ALA A 162 -7.86 -8.48 -6.81
C ALA A 162 -6.35 -8.26 -6.72
N GLU A 163 -5.67 -8.87 -5.75
CA GLU A 163 -4.20 -8.76 -5.60
C GLU A 163 -3.49 -9.14 -6.89
N ARG A 164 -3.87 -10.27 -7.49
CA ARG A 164 -3.22 -10.77 -8.70
C ARG A 164 -3.52 -9.92 -9.92
N GLU A 165 -4.79 -9.58 -10.17
CA GLU A 165 -5.15 -8.85 -11.38
C GLU A 165 -4.78 -7.37 -11.30
N CYS A 166 -4.91 -6.72 -10.14
CA CYS A 166 -4.45 -5.34 -9.96
C CYS A 166 -2.94 -5.22 -10.14
N SER A 167 -2.13 -6.15 -9.59
CA SER A 167 -0.68 -6.11 -9.82
C SER A 167 -0.29 -6.18 -11.30
N ARG A 168 -1.06 -6.91 -12.13
CA ARG A 168 -0.80 -7.00 -13.58
C ARG A 168 -1.09 -5.71 -14.33
N LEU A 169 -1.94 -4.84 -13.77
CA LEU A 169 -2.28 -3.55 -14.38
C LEU A 169 -1.25 -2.45 -14.06
N VAL A 170 -0.37 -2.66 -13.08
CA VAL A 170 0.64 -1.67 -12.69
C VAL A 170 1.62 -1.37 -13.83
N PRO A 171 2.38 -2.34 -14.38
CA PRO A 171 3.38 -2.03 -15.40
C PRO A 171 2.84 -1.31 -16.64
N PRO A 172 1.70 -1.71 -17.25
CA PRO A 172 1.18 -0.99 -18.41
C PRO A 172 0.65 0.42 -18.07
N TYR A 173 0.33 0.70 -16.80
CA TYR A 173 -0.11 2.03 -16.37
C TYR A 173 1.06 3.00 -16.12
N VAL A 174 2.07 2.54 -15.36
CA VAL A 174 3.21 3.39 -14.95
C VAL A 174 4.30 3.48 -16.02
N LEU A 175 4.33 2.52 -16.96
CA LEU A 175 5.37 2.28 -17.96
C LEU A 175 6.76 1.95 -17.38
N ASP A 176 7.26 2.79 -16.48
CA ASP A 176 8.49 2.56 -15.73
C ASP A 176 8.19 2.28 -14.25
N THR A 177 8.05 1.00 -13.91
CA THR A 177 7.73 0.54 -12.55
C THR A 177 8.83 0.86 -11.54
N TRP A 178 10.07 1.04 -11.98
CA TRP A 178 11.18 1.39 -11.10
C TRP A 178 11.17 2.88 -10.73
N ALA A 179 10.33 3.70 -11.38
CA ALA A 179 10.10 5.09 -11.01
C ALA A 179 9.02 5.23 -9.92
N VAL A 180 8.32 4.14 -9.57
CA VAL A 180 7.28 4.16 -8.52
C VAL A 180 7.97 4.30 -7.15
N PRO A 181 7.63 5.33 -6.36
CA PRO A 181 8.23 5.51 -5.05
C PRO A 181 7.98 4.32 -4.09
N LEU A 182 8.97 3.98 -3.27
CA LEU A 182 8.93 2.81 -2.37
C LEU A 182 7.83 2.86 -1.28
N ASP A 183 7.32 4.06 -0.98
CA ASP A 183 6.24 4.31 -0.01
C ASP A 183 4.85 4.23 -0.65
N VAL A 184 4.77 4.12 -1.98
CA VAL A 184 3.52 3.86 -2.70
C VAL A 184 3.21 2.37 -2.66
N THR A 185 1.98 2.05 -2.28
CA THR A 185 1.44 0.70 -2.35
C THR A 185 0.29 0.64 -3.35
N THR A 186 0.04 -0.56 -3.87
CA THR A 186 -1.23 -0.87 -4.53
C THR A 186 -2.28 -1.21 -3.49
N ALA A 187 -3.51 -0.81 -3.77
CA ALA A 187 -4.71 -1.14 -3.02
C ALA A 187 -5.87 -1.34 -3.99
N TYR A 188 -6.97 -1.87 -3.48
CA TYR A 188 -8.12 -2.16 -4.31
C TYR A 188 -9.42 -2.08 -3.52
N TYR A 189 -10.47 -1.65 -4.19
CA TYR A 189 -11.84 -1.89 -3.78
C TYR A 189 -12.36 -3.12 -4.52
N ARG A 190 -13.13 -3.94 -3.82
CA ARG A 190 -13.74 -5.14 -4.38
C ARG A 190 -15.20 -5.22 -3.96
N PRO A 191 -16.03 -5.99 -4.67
CA PRO A 191 -17.43 -6.13 -4.30
C PRO A 191 -17.59 -6.73 -2.90
N GLU A 192 -18.48 -6.12 -2.10
CA GLU A 192 -18.98 -6.66 -0.83
C GLU A 192 -20.25 -7.49 -1.06
N PRO A 193 -20.66 -8.37 -0.11
CA PRO A 193 -21.87 -9.17 -0.26
C PRO A 193 -23.11 -8.35 -0.63
N GLU A 194 -23.26 -7.18 -0.02
CA GLU A 194 -24.36 -6.25 -0.26
C GLU A 194 -24.30 -5.70 -1.70
N GLY A 195 -23.14 -5.20 -2.15
CA GLY A 195 -22.94 -4.73 -3.52
C GLY A 195 -23.15 -5.84 -4.56
N TRP A 196 -22.73 -7.06 -4.24
CA TRP A 196 -22.90 -8.22 -5.10
C TRP A 196 -24.37 -8.54 -5.39
N GLU A 197 -25.27 -8.38 -4.40
CA GLU A 197 -26.72 -8.52 -4.59
C GLU A 197 -27.31 -7.48 -5.56
N TRP A 198 -26.66 -6.32 -5.68
CA TRP A 198 -27.05 -5.24 -6.60
C TRP A 198 -26.33 -5.32 -7.96
N GLY A 199 -25.50 -6.34 -8.18
CA GLY A 199 -24.81 -6.58 -9.45
C GLY A 199 -23.41 -6.00 -9.54
N ASP A 200 -22.82 -5.54 -8.43
CA ASP A 200 -21.42 -5.13 -8.42
C ASP A 200 -20.51 -6.33 -8.69
N ARG A 201 -19.70 -6.20 -9.75
CA ARG A 201 -18.77 -7.22 -10.25
C ARG A 201 -17.43 -6.59 -10.59
N GLU A 202 -17.14 -5.39 -10.08
CA GLU A 202 -15.95 -4.64 -10.45
C GLU A 202 -14.96 -4.59 -9.29
N ILE A 203 -13.69 -4.84 -9.60
CA ILE A 203 -12.57 -4.56 -8.70
C ILE A 203 -11.91 -3.29 -9.21
N LEU A 204 -11.82 -2.28 -8.37
CA LEU A 204 -11.13 -1.02 -8.69
C LEU A 204 -9.73 -1.06 -8.10
N CYS A 205 -8.71 -0.79 -8.90
CA CYS A 205 -7.30 -0.86 -8.52
C CYS A 205 -6.69 0.54 -8.49
N PHE A 206 -6.03 0.89 -7.39
CA PHE A 206 -5.47 2.23 -7.20
C PHE A 206 -4.16 2.22 -6.40
N PHE A 207 -3.34 3.24 -6.61
CA PHE A 207 -2.18 3.53 -5.79
C PHE A 207 -2.57 4.36 -4.57
N GLY A 208 -1.84 4.21 -3.48
CA GLY A 208 -1.95 5.07 -2.30
C GLY A 208 -0.81 4.86 -1.32
N GLN A 209 -0.81 5.60 -0.21
CA GLN A 209 0.07 5.36 0.94
C GLN A 209 -0.75 5.07 2.21
N LEU A 210 -0.82 3.81 2.66
CA LEU A 210 -1.68 3.39 3.78
C LEU A 210 -1.41 4.12 5.10
N ASP A 211 -0.14 4.48 5.37
CA ASP A 211 0.31 5.17 6.60
C ASP A 211 1.15 6.43 6.28
N GLY A 212 1.04 6.95 5.07
CA GLY A 212 1.97 7.93 4.51
C GLY A 212 1.40 9.33 4.31
N GLU A 213 2.17 10.16 3.62
CA GLU A 213 1.69 11.46 3.14
C GLU A 213 0.84 11.24 1.87
N PRO A 214 -0.04 12.18 1.52
CA PRO A 214 -0.78 12.09 0.26
C PRO A 214 0.17 11.97 -0.95
N LEU A 215 -0.28 11.27 -1.98
CA LEU A 215 0.40 11.28 -3.27
C LEU A 215 0.45 12.71 -3.82
N THR A 216 1.50 13.03 -4.56
CA THR A 216 1.62 14.32 -5.26
C THR A 216 2.05 14.11 -6.70
N GLY A 217 1.20 14.54 -7.64
CA GLY A 217 1.38 14.22 -9.06
C GLY A 217 0.83 12.84 -9.42
N SER A 218 0.62 12.61 -10.71
CA SER A 218 0.18 11.32 -11.22
C SER A 218 1.35 10.36 -11.42
N LEU A 219 1.12 9.08 -11.13
CA LEU A 219 2.01 7.94 -11.37
C LEU A 219 1.86 7.36 -12.78
N ARG A 220 0.93 7.87 -13.59
CA ARG A 220 0.75 7.45 -14.97
C ARG A 220 2.02 7.73 -15.78
N GLY A 221 2.49 6.71 -16.49
CA GLY A 221 3.60 6.86 -17.42
C GLY A 221 3.24 7.72 -18.62
N ASP A 222 4.13 8.63 -19.01
CA ASP A 222 4.01 9.43 -20.22
C ASP A 222 4.96 8.91 -21.31
N ALA A 223 4.44 8.07 -22.20
CA ALA A 223 5.20 7.55 -23.34
C ALA A 223 5.74 8.65 -24.26
N ALA A 224 5.10 9.83 -24.30
CA ALA A 224 5.57 10.96 -25.12
C ALA A 224 6.76 11.70 -24.50
N ALA A 225 7.02 11.50 -23.19
CA ALA A 225 8.17 12.04 -22.50
C ALA A 225 9.45 11.18 -22.66
N LEU A 226 9.30 9.94 -23.14
CA LEU A 226 10.41 9.00 -23.35
C LEU A 226 10.98 9.11 -24.77
N ASP A 227 12.29 8.91 -24.91
CA ASP A 227 12.87 8.70 -26.23
C ASP A 227 12.50 7.33 -26.79
N ALA A 228 12.67 7.15 -28.11
CA ALA A 228 12.24 5.95 -28.81
C ALA A 228 12.95 4.66 -28.35
N GLU A 229 14.22 4.74 -27.93
CA GLU A 229 14.98 3.57 -27.50
C GLU A 229 14.56 3.16 -26.09
N SER A 230 14.37 4.14 -25.20
CA SER A 230 13.86 3.94 -23.84
C SER A 230 12.44 3.36 -23.82
N LEU A 231 11.54 3.91 -24.63
CA LEU A 231 10.18 3.39 -24.76
C LEU A 231 10.18 1.97 -25.31
N ALA A 232 10.97 1.69 -26.35
CA ALA A 232 11.07 0.35 -26.92
C ALA A 232 11.59 -0.67 -25.91
N TYR A 233 12.56 -0.31 -25.07
CA TYR A 233 13.05 -1.19 -24.01
C TYR A 233 11.92 -1.54 -23.02
N LEU A 234 11.23 -0.54 -22.47
CA LEU A 234 10.13 -0.75 -21.52
C LEU A 234 8.97 -1.57 -22.12
N GLU A 235 8.60 -1.31 -23.38
CA GLU A 235 7.54 -2.06 -24.06
C GLU A 235 7.93 -3.54 -24.30
N LEU A 236 9.19 -3.81 -24.62
CA LEU A 236 9.68 -5.15 -24.90
C LEU A 236 9.90 -5.99 -23.64
N THR A 237 10.28 -5.37 -22.51
CA THR A 237 10.44 -6.05 -21.22
C THR A 237 9.17 -6.05 -20.37
N GLY A 238 8.18 -5.21 -20.71
CA GLY A 238 6.91 -5.07 -20.00
C GLY A 238 6.16 -6.38 -19.70
N PRO A 239 6.07 -7.37 -20.62
CA PRO A 239 5.44 -8.65 -20.33
C PRO A 239 6.09 -9.41 -19.17
N LEU A 240 7.42 -9.35 -19.05
CA LEU A 240 8.15 -9.96 -17.94
C LEU A 240 7.91 -9.17 -16.64
N GLU A 241 7.91 -7.85 -16.73
CA GLU A 241 7.59 -6.99 -15.58
C GLU A 241 6.17 -7.26 -15.03
N ILE A 242 5.18 -7.49 -15.90
CA ILE A 242 3.82 -7.92 -15.52
C ILE A 242 3.85 -9.24 -14.75
N ALA A 243 4.63 -10.21 -15.23
CA ALA A 243 4.76 -11.49 -14.55
C ALA A 243 5.45 -11.35 -13.18
N VAL A 244 6.48 -10.52 -13.07
CA VAL A 244 7.18 -10.22 -11.80
C VAL A 244 6.25 -9.54 -10.80
N TRP A 245 5.50 -8.52 -11.21
CA TRP A 245 4.52 -7.85 -10.33
C TRP A 245 3.39 -8.77 -9.88
N ALA A 246 3.03 -9.76 -10.69
CA ALA A 246 2.05 -10.78 -10.35
C ALA A 246 2.61 -11.93 -9.49
N GLU A 247 3.84 -11.79 -8.94
CA GLU A 247 4.41 -12.79 -8.05
C GLU A 247 3.48 -13.06 -6.85
N PRO A 248 3.09 -14.32 -6.62
CA PRO A 248 2.29 -14.64 -5.47
C PRO A 248 3.10 -14.49 -4.18
N VAL A 249 2.47 -13.92 -3.15
CA VAL A 249 3.10 -13.78 -1.82
C VAL A 249 3.44 -15.17 -1.23
N ARG A 250 4.63 -15.30 -0.66
CA ARG A 250 5.06 -16.57 -0.04
C ARG A 250 4.07 -17.01 1.04
N GLY A 251 3.58 -18.25 0.91
CA GLY A 251 2.62 -18.85 1.84
C GLY A 251 1.15 -18.53 1.56
N THR A 252 0.81 -17.70 0.56
CA THR A 252 -0.59 -17.48 0.15
C THR A 252 -1.04 -18.46 -0.94
N VAL A 253 -0.10 -18.96 -1.75
CA VAL A 253 -0.39 -19.98 -2.77
C VAL A 253 0.27 -21.31 -2.44
N ASN A 254 -0.40 -22.40 -2.82
CA ASN A 254 0.23 -23.72 -2.82
C ASN A 254 1.17 -23.89 -4.04
N VAL A 255 1.99 -24.95 -4.01
CA VAL A 255 2.94 -25.25 -5.10
C VAL A 255 2.29 -25.37 -6.49
N ALA A 256 1.03 -25.81 -6.59
CA ALA A 256 0.36 -25.90 -7.90
C ALA A 256 0.04 -24.51 -8.47
N GLY A 257 -0.39 -23.57 -7.60
CA GLY A 257 -0.57 -22.16 -7.93
C GLY A 257 0.75 -21.49 -8.30
N GLY A 258 1.79 -21.64 -7.47
CA GLY A 258 3.12 -21.10 -7.76
C GLY A 258 3.69 -21.60 -9.10
N ARG A 259 3.45 -22.87 -9.45
CA ARG A 259 3.86 -23.44 -10.74
C ARG A 259 3.12 -22.84 -11.94
N LEU A 260 1.90 -22.34 -11.78
CA LEU A 260 1.19 -21.64 -12.86
C LEU A 260 1.90 -20.32 -13.15
N TRP A 261 2.16 -19.52 -12.13
CA TRP A 261 2.91 -18.28 -12.24
C TRP A 261 4.33 -18.50 -12.79
N ALA A 262 5.08 -19.50 -12.29
CA ALA A 262 6.41 -19.79 -12.83
C ALA A 262 6.39 -20.19 -14.32
N ARG A 263 5.28 -20.71 -14.86
CA ARG A 263 5.14 -20.92 -16.30
C ARG A 263 4.89 -19.62 -17.06
N GLU A 264 4.20 -18.66 -16.45
CA GLU A 264 4.05 -17.31 -16.99
C GLU A 264 5.42 -16.62 -17.07
N MET A 265 6.24 -16.73 -16.01
CA MET A 265 7.64 -16.27 -16.02
C MET A 265 8.45 -16.91 -17.15
N VAL A 266 8.39 -18.24 -17.31
CA VAL A 266 9.09 -18.93 -18.41
C VAL A 266 8.67 -18.38 -19.77
N ALA A 267 7.36 -18.22 -20.01
CA ALA A 267 6.85 -17.72 -21.28
C ALA A 267 7.29 -16.27 -21.54
N ALA A 268 7.20 -15.39 -20.53
CA ALA A 268 7.61 -14.00 -20.66
C ALA A 268 9.12 -13.85 -20.91
N ILE A 269 9.95 -14.66 -20.25
CA ILE A 269 11.40 -14.68 -20.50
C ILE A 269 11.70 -15.22 -21.91
N GLU A 270 11.00 -16.27 -22.37
CA GLU A 270 11.14 -16.77 -23.74
C GLU A 270 10.80 -15.68 -24.77
N ASP A 271 9.66 -15.01 -24.61
CA ASP A 271 9.23 -13.91 -25.49
C ASP A 271 10.23 -12.74 -25.48
N GLU A 272 10.73 -12.34 -24.31
CA GLU A 272 11.73 -11.26 -24.16
C GLU A 272 13.05 -11.63 -24.86
N THR A 273 13.52 -12.87 -24.71
CA THR A 273 14.76 -13.34 -25.38
C THR A 273 14.64 -13.43 -26.90
N GLU A 274 13.43 -13.55 -27.45
CA GLU A 274 13.19 -13.46 -28.88
C GLU A 274 13.10 -12.00 -29.36
N ALA A 275 12.39 -11.15 -28.60
CA ALA A 275 12.03 -9.81 -29.03
C ALA A 275 13.18 -8.80 -28.90
N LEU A 276 13.95 -8.84 -27.80
CA LEU A 276 15.07 -7.92 -27.56
C LEU A 276 16.14 -7.96 -28.68
N PRO A 277 16.69 -9.11 -29.10
CA PRO A 277 17.72 -9.13 -30.15
C PRO A 277 17.17 -8.83 -31.55
N ALA A 278 15.85 -8.84 -31.74
CA ALA A 278 15.21 -8.47 -33.00
C ALA A 278 15.08 -6.95 -33.20
N HIS A 279 15.25 -6.16 -32.14
CA HIS A 279 15.23 -4.70 -32.19
C HIS A 279 16.64 -4.12 -32.49
N ASP A 280 16.69 -3.03 -33.25
CA ASP A 280 17.94 -2.36 -33.63
C ASP A 280 18.36 -1.34 -32.55
N TRP A 281 19.10 -1.79 -31.55
CA TRP A 281 19.61 -0.95 -30.45
C TRP A 281 20.79 -0.07 -30.88
N SER A 282 20.78 1.19 -30.46
CA SER A 282 21.80 2.19 -30.78
C SER A 282 22.77 2.41 -29.62
N LEU A 283 22.25 2.49 -28.39
CA LEU A 283 23.01 2.73 -27.17
C LEU A 283 23.30 1.45 -26.40
N ILE A 284 22.36 0.51 -26.40
CA ILE A 284 22.34 -0.62 -25.46
C ILE A 284 22.56 -2.00 -26.11
N ALA A 285 23.03 -2.06 -27.35
CA ALA A 285 23.18 -3.32 -28.09
C ALA A 285 24.05 -4.38 -27.37
N GLU A 286 25.14 -3.96 -26.73
CA GLU A 286 26.04 -4.89 -26.01
C GLU A 286 25.45 -5.35 -24.66
N PRO A 287 24.94 -4.46 -23.80
CA PRO A 287 24.23 -4.88 -22.59
C PRO A 287 22.99 -5.74 -22.86
N VAL A 288 22.21 -5.45 -23.91
CA VAL A 288 21.05 -6.29 -24.30
C VAL A 288 21.48 -7.71 -24.64
N ALA A 289 22.59 -7.89 -25.38
CA ALA A 289 23.10 -9.23 -25.68
C ALA A 289 23.48 -10.01 -24.41
N ARG A 290 24.06 -9.33 -23.40
CA ARG A 290 24.34 -9.94 -22.09
C ARG A 290 23.08 -10.25 -21.30
N LEU A 291 22.09 -9.36 -21.33
CA LEU A 291 20.81 -9.59 -20.68
C LEU A 291 20.13 -10.84 -21.26
N VAL A 292 20.08 -10.96 -22.59
CA VAL A 292 19.53 -12.15 -23.26
C VAL A 292 20.26 -13.43 -22.84
N GLU A 293 21.60 -13.42 -22.76
CA GLU A 293 22.37 -14.58 -22.28
C GLU A 293 22.00 -14.95 -20.82
N ALA A 294 21.86 -13.95 -19.94
CA ALA A 294 21.45 -14.18 -18.54
C ALA A 294 20.02 -14.73 -18.45
N ARG A 295 19.08 -14.19 -19.25
CA ARG A 295 17.72 -14.70 -19.36
C ARG A 295 17.68 -16.15 -19.82
N GLU A 296 18.42 -16.50 -20.87
CA GLU A 296 18.54 -17.87 -21.37
C GLU A 296 19.08 -18.84 -20.30
N VAL A 297 20.06 -18.40 -19.50
CA VAL A 297 20.59 -19.18 -18.37
C VAL A 297 19.50 -19.38 -17.30
N SER A 298 18.78 -18.32 -16.93
CA SER A 298 17.73 -18.37 -15.91
C SER A 298 16.54 -19.26 -16.30
N LEU A 299 16.25 -19.41 -17.61
CA LEU A 299 15.16 -20.27 -18.10
C LEU A 299 15.28 -21.73 -17.62
N GLY A 300 16.50 -22.24 -17.42
CA GLY A 300 16.71 -23.55 -16.83
C GLY A 300 16.08 -23.64 -15.43
N VAL A 301 16.39 -22.65 -14.60
CA VAL A 301 15.94 -22.55 -13.20
C VAL A 301 14.44 -22.26 -13.11
N TRP A 302 13.91 -21.35 -13.94
CA TRP A 302 12.48 -21.06 -13.97
C TRP A 302 11.64 -22.27 -14.42
N ARG A 303 12.16 -23.13 -15.30
CA ARG A 303 11.52 -24.41 -15.64
C ARG A 303 11.57 -25.42 -14.49
N GLU A 304 12.58 -25.38 -13.63
CA GLU A 304 12.60 -26.16 -12.38
C GLU A 304 11.51 -25.66 -11.42
N ALA A 305 11.37 -24.35 -11.22
CA ALA A 305 10.26 -23.76 -10.45
C ALA A 305 8.90 -24.20 -11.02
N ALA A 306 8.70 -24.08 -12.33
CA ALA A 306 7.47 -24.50 -13.03
C ALA A 306 7.16 -26.01 -12.91
N SER A 307 8.16 -26.84 -12.57
CA SER A 307 8.05 -28.29 -12.42
C SER A 307 8.22 -28.83 -11.01
N ALA A 308 8.43 -27.93 -10.02
CA ALA A 308 8.67 -28.26 -8.62
C ALA A 308 7.61 -29.19 -8.02
N ARG A 309 8.01 -30.02 -7.05
CA ARG A 309 7.13 -31.04 -6.43
C ARG A 309 6.63 -30.63 -5.06
N ASP A 310 7.33 -29.71 -4.42
CA ASP A 310 7.09 -29.23 -3.07
C ASP A 310 7.44 -27.74 -3.01
N GLU A 311 7.00 -27.11 -1.92
CA GLU A 311 7.10 -25.67 -1.73
C GLU A 311 8.55 -25.21 -1.52
N ASP A 312 9.36 -25.99 -0.80
CA ASP A 312 10.77 -25.69 -0.55
C ASP A 312 11.58 -25.65 -1.85
N SER A 313 11.41 -26.67 -2.70
CA SER A 313 12.08 -26.70 -4.02
C SER A 313 11.56 -25.63 -4.97
N PHE A 314 10.28 -25.28 -4.89
CA PHE A 314 9.70 -24.19 -5.67
C PHE A 314 10.35 -22.85 -5.32
N TRP A 315 10.31 -22.44 -4.05
CA TRP A 315 10.85 -21.13 -3.65
C TRP A 315 12.37 -21.06 -3.77
N ALA A 316 13.10 -22.16 -3.56
CA ALA A 316 14.54 -22.20 -3.83
C ALA A 316 14.86 -21.95 -5.31
N ALA A 317 14.06 -22.51 -6.23
CA ALA A 317 14.21 -22.25 -7.65
C ALA A 317 13.81 -20.81 -8.03
N VAL A 318 12.79 -20.23 -7.39
CA VAL A 318 12.42 -18.82 -7.59
C VAL A 318 13.57 -17.90 -7.16
N ASP A 319 14.15 -18.11 -5.97
CA ASP A 319 15.28 -17.34 -5.46
C ASP A 319 16.49 -17.40 -6.42
N GLU A 320 16.84 -18.59 -6.90
CA GLU A 320 17.92 -18.78 -7.87
C GLU A 320 17.57 -18.19 -9.25
N GLY A 321 16.29 -18.23 -9.66
CA GLY A 321 15.81 -17.66 -10.91
C GLY A 321 16.05 -16.16 -10.97
N TYR A 322 15.69 -15.44 -9.90
CA TYR A 322 16.00 -14.01 -9.77
C TYR A 322 17.51 -13.73 -9.69
N ALA A 323 18.27 -14.57 -8.98
CA ALA A 323 19.72 -14.40 -8.87
C ALA A 323 20.47 -14.56 -10.21
N THR A 324 19.86 -15.26 -11.18
CA THR A 324 20.51 -15.62 -12.45
C THR A 324 19.95 -14.90 -13.68
N MET A 325 18.82 -14.19 -13.56
CA MET A 325 18.19 -13.54 -14.73
C MET A 325 18.91 -12.28 -15.22
N GLY A 326 19.92 -11.77 -14.51
CA GLY A 326 20.73 -10.64 -14.98
C GLY A 326 20.16 -9.26 -14.64
N ILE A 327 19.54 -9.13 -13.46
CA ILE A 327 18.99 -7.86 -12.95
C ILE A 327 20.08 -6.77 -12.92
N ASP A 328 21.33 -7.12 -12.64
CA ASP A 328 22.48 -6.20 -12.66
C ASP A 328 22.74 -5.60 -14.05
N VAL A 329 22.46 -6.35 -15.12
CA VAL A 329 22.54 -5.86 -16.50
C VAL A 329 21.37 -4.94 -16.83
N GLU A 330 20.20 -5.17 -16.24
CA GLU A 330 19.06 -4.25 -16.37
C GLU A 330 19.37 -2.88 -15.77
N PHE A 331 20.00 -2.83 -14.59
CA PHE A 331 20.48 -1.56 -14.02
C PHE A 331 21.38 -0.81 -15.02
N GLU A 332 22.36 -1.50 -15.61
CA GLU A 332 23.26 -0.89 -16.61
C GLU A 332 22.51 -0.36 -17.84
N ILE A 333 21.57 -1.14 -18.39
CA ILE A 333 20.75 -0.72 -19.54
C ILE A 333 19.94 0.53 -19.18
N ARG A 334 19.30 0.51 -18.02
CA ARG A 334 18.43 1.60 -17.55
C ARG A 334 19.23 2.88 -17.30
N GLU A 335 20.43 2.80 -16.73
CA GLU A 335 21.35 3.94 -16.60
C GLU A 335 21.72 4.55 -17.97
N LEU A 336 21.97 3.72 -18.98
CA LEU A 336 22.32 4.18 -20.34
C LEU A 336 21.14 4.87 -21.05
N LEU A 337 19.92 4.40 -20.78
CA LEU A 337 18.67 4.96 -21.31
C LEU A 337 18.16 6.16 -20.51
N GLY A 338 18.70 6.42 -19.31
CA GLY A 338 18.20 7.46 -18.41
C GLY A 338 16.85 7.11 -17.79
N LEU A 339 16.55 5.82 -17.66
CA LEU A 339 15.38 5.29 -16.94
C LEU A 339 15.65 5.21 -15.43
N ALA A 340 14.61 5.01 -14.62
CA ALA A 340 14.75 4.96 -13.16
C ALA A 340 15.62 3.77 -12.70
N THR A 341 16.40 3.95 -11.64
CA THR A 341 17.25 2.90 -11.06
C THR A 341 17.19 2.84 -9.53
N GLU A 342 16.37 3.69 -8.90
CA GLU A 342 16.23 3.82 -7.45
C GLU A 342 14.78 4.13 -7.08
#